data_AF-A0A4R8ZI34-F1
#
_entry.id   AF-A0A4R8ZI34-F1
#
_cell.length_a   1.000
_cell.length_b   1.000
_cell.length_c   1.000
_cell.angle_alpha   90.00
_cell.angle_beta   90.00
_cell.angle_gamma   90.00
#
_symmetry.space_group_name_H-M   'P 1'
#
loop_
_entity.id
_entity.type
_entity.pdbx_description
1 polymer ?
#
loop_
_entity_poly.entity_id
_entity_poly.type
_entity_poly.pdbx_seq_one_letter_code
_entity_poly.pdbx_strand_id
1 'polypeptide(L)'
;MKSDVVLRIIALMLPGAVRARYLEEWRADSLAAADAGLRRRDIARGAAALTLTIDRDLPAHTMEPRGAVPRRLTRRGLGLFAAAAVVLTGAWLTNGGIVPEGRDVSPQALVTLSAVAWISFRLAILAVLVGVLYFGRAAIMARSTLARIATAAAVTGPVTIALAVTFDPHRTVMLAGILLSAFGFLVGLVVVTGPSPISLERRVASRSKRIPVALLGVAAVGMVIVIGAVDLLVWNPQSKVPALSFDAIYARMIEVDQFSPSTAIVGVTLWAAFWGGLAVTVFILAARRSQMWMTPRRVSMLLLSIIGGAVFFRFFAGFSIGMSIADTFGTNGASTSIASAVLPYVGQLALATAAILSGWAPKIRNADTPEAGDVAVA
;
A
#
# COMPACT_ATOMS: atom_id res chain seq x y z
N MET A 1 -22.70 -5.02 39.14
CA MET A 1 -21.50 -4.38 38.55
C MET A 1 -21.45 -2.92 38.99
N LYS A 2 -20.32 -2.40 39.49
CA LYS A 2 -20.23 -0.99 39.98
C LYS A 2 -20.44 -0.04 38.79
N SER A 3 -21.27 1.00 38.95
CA SER A 3 -21.60 1.98 37.89
C SER A 3 -20.36 2.62 37.27
N ASP A 4 -19.31 2.85 38.07
CA ASP A 4 -18.01 3.36 37.59
C ASP A 4 -17.36 2.45 36.52
N VAL A 5 -17.45 1.13 36.65
CA VAL A 5 -16.87 0.18 35.67
C VAL A 5 -17.59 0.31 34.33
N VAL A 6 -18.93 0.43 34.36
CA VAL A 6 -19.74 0.64 33.15
C VAL A 6 -19.34 1.96 32.46
N LEU A 7 -19.25 3.05 33.21
CA LEU A 7 -18.89 4.36 32.67
C LEU A 7 -17.47 4.37 32.09
N ARG A 8 -16.50 3.68 32.71
CA ARG A 8 -15.16 3.52 32.15
C ARG A 8 -15.20 2.79 30.81
N ILE A 9 -15.96 1.70 30.70
CA ILE A 9 -16.09 0.94 29.44
C ILE A 9 -16.73 1.81 28.36
N ILE A 10 -17.79 2.56 28.69
CA ILE A 10 -18.45 3.49 27.76
C ILE A 10 -17.46 4.59 27.32
N ALA A 11 -16.69 5.16 28.25
CA ALA A 11 -15.72 6.20 27.94
C ALA A 11 -14.59 5.73 27.00
N LEU A 12 -14.25 4.43 26.99
CA LEU A 12 -13.31 3.88 26.01
C LEU A 12 -13.78 4.05 24.55
N MET A 13 -15.09 4.20 24.33
CA MET A 13 -15.68 4.42 23.00
C MET A 13 -15.63 5.88 22.56
N LEU A 14 -15.29 6.81 23.46
CA LEU A 14 -15.13 8.24 23.14
C LEU A 14 -13.76 8.54 22.51
N PRO A 15 -13.65 9.64 21.74
CA PRO A 15 -12.37 10.18 21.28
C PRO A 15 -11.43 10.46 22.45
N GLY A 16 -10.15 10.10 22.30
CA GLY A 16 -9.18 10.18 23.38
C GLY A 16 -9.03 11.57 23.99
N ALA A 17 -9.19 12.64 23.20
CA ALA A 17 -9.04 14.02 23.64
C ALA A 17 -10.11 14.46 24.66
N VAL A 18 -11.32 13.90 24.59
CA VAL A 18 -12.45 14.26 25.47
C VAL A 18 -12.84 13.17 26.45
N ARG A 19 -12.22 11.98 26.33
CA ARG A 19 -12.53 10.81 27.17
C ARG A 19 -12.46 11.11 28.66
N ALA A 20 -11.39 11.76 29.12
CA ALA A 20 -11.18 12.04 30.54
C ALA A 20 -12.25 13.00 31.06
N ARG A 21 -12.49 14.09 30.33
CA ARG A 21 -13.52 15.09 30.63
C ARG A 21 -14.92 14.48 30.75
N TYR A 22 -15.38 13.75 29.72
CA TYR A 22 -16.71 13.14 29.77
C TYR A 22 -16.84 12.07 30.86
N LEU A 23 -15.76 11.29 31.12
CA LEU A 23 -15.79 10.32 32.22
C LEU A 23 -15.94 11.01 33.58
N GLU A 24 -15.29 12.16 33.76
CA GLU A 24 -15.42 12.99 34.96
C GLU A 24 -16.83 13.56 35.10
N GLU A 25 -17.37 14.15 34.03
CA GLU A 25 -18.76 14.66 33.97
C GLU A 25 -19.77 13.55 34.34
N TRP A 26 -19.69 12.37 33.71
CA TRP A 26 -20.61 11.27 34.00
C TRP A 26 -20.45 10.69 35.41
N ARG A 27 -19.26 10.78 36.00
CA ARG A 27 -19.03 10.38 37.38
C ARG A 27 -19.70 11.36 38.34
N ALA A 28 -19.56 12.66 38.09
CA ALA A 28 -20.25 13.69 38.85
C ALA A 28 -21.78 13.50 38.75
N ASP A 29 -22.31 13.31 37.54
CA ASP A 29 -23.74 13.05 37.31
C ASP A 29 -24.21 11.77 38.01
N SER A 30 -23.40 10.71 37.99
CA SER A 30 -23.73 9.45 38.67
C SER A 30 -23.71 9.59 40.20
N LEU A 31 -22.94 10.51 40.76
CA LEU A 31 -22.92 10.80 42.20
C LEU A 31 -24.16 11.61 42.58
N ALA A 32 -24.48 12.65 41.81
CA ALA A 32 -25.64 13.54 42.02
C ALA A 32 -27.00 12.92 41.61
N ALA A 33 -26.99 11.74 40.96
CA ALA A 33 -28.21 11.12 40.42
C ALA A 33 -29.32 10.95 41.47
N ALA A 34 -28.98 10.58 42.71
CA ALA A 34 -29.97 10.36 43.77
C ALA A 34 -30.69 11.66 44.15
N ASP A 35 -29.94 12.77 44.24
CA ASP A 35 -30.47 14.09 44.61
C ASP A 35 -31.40 14.64 43.52
N ALA A 36 -31.18 14.25 42.25
CA ALA A 36 -32.03 14.58 41.11
C ALA A 36 -33.21 13.61 40.92
N GLY A 37 -33.40 12.62 41.80
CA GLY A 37 -34.46 11.60 41.66
C GLY A 37 -34.23 10.63 40.50
N LEU A 38 -33.01 10.56 39.95
CA LEU A 38 -32.64 9.72 38.82
C LEU A 38 -31.95 8.43 39.29
N ARG A 39 -32.10 7.35 38.53
CA ARG A 39 -31.34 6.12 38.80
C ARG A 39 -29.99 6.21 38.09
N ARG A 40 -28.91 5.76 38.75
CA ARG A 40 -27.56 5.71 38.15
C ARG A 40 -27.50 4.97 36.81
N ARG A 41 -28.38 4.00 36.59
CA ARG A 41 -28.51 3.28 35.31
C ARG A 41 -28.97 4.18 34.16
N ASP A 42 -29.74 5.23 34.45
CA ASP A 42 -30.24 6.16 33.45
C ASP A 42 -29.10 7.09 32.99
N ILE A 43 -28.18 7.46 33.89
CA ILE A 43 -26.91 8.14 33.54
C ILE A 43 -26.07 7.25 32.61
N ALA A 44 -25.89 5.97 32.92
CA ALA A 44 -25.14 5.05 32.06
C ALA A 44 -25.79 4.88 30.68
N ARG A 45 -27.13 4.85 30.60
CA ARG A 45 -27.87 4.82 29.32
C ARG A 45 -27.70 6.12 28.54
N GLY A 46 -27.78 7.27 29.21
CA GLY A 46 -27.52 8.58 28.62
C GLY A 46 -26.10 8.68 28.07
N ALA A 47 -25.10 8.25 28.84
CA ALA A 47 -23.71 8.16 28.40
C ALA A 47 -23.56 7.25 27.18
N ALA A 48 -24.18 6.06 27.18
CA ALA A 48 -24.16 5.15 26.04
C ALA A 48 -24.81 5.78 24.78
N ALA A 49 -25.99 6.39 24.93
CA ALA A 49 -26.67 7.10 23.84
C ALA A 49 -25.78 8.23 23.28
N LEU A 50 -25.16 9.04 24.16
CA LEU A 50 -24.23 10.08 23.77
C LEU A 50 -23.03 9.52 23.00
N THR A 51 -22.44 8.39 23.42
CA THR A 51 -21.31 7.79 22.66
C THR A 51 -21.68 7.35 21.24
N LEU A 52 -22.96 7.08 20.99
CA LEU A 52 -23.49 6.69 19.68
C LEU A 52 -23.86 7.91 18.83
N THR A 53 -24.28 9.02 19.44
CA THR A 53 -24.75 10.22 18.73
C THR A 53 -23.72 11.35 18.67
N ILE A 54 -22.65 11.29 19.48
CA ILE A 54 -21.61 12.31 19.52
C ILE A 54 -21.01 12.50 18.13
N ASP A 55 -20.91 13.76 17.70
CA ASP A 55 -20.24 14.09 16.46
C ASP A 55 -18.72 13.89 16.65
N ARG A 56 -18.23 12.74 16.20
CA ARG A 56 -16.84 12.30 16.34
C ARG A 56 -15.87 13.12 15.49
N ASP A 57 -16.37 13.92 14.56
CA ASP A 57 -15.59 14.75 13.65
C ASP A 57 -15.57 16.23 14.09
N LEU A 58 -16.15 16.56 15.25
CA LEU A 58 -16.03 17.88 15.86
C LEU A 58 -14.56 18.23 16.13
N PRO A 59 -14.08 19.43 15.75
CA PRO A 59 -12.70 19.85 15.99
C PRO A 59 -12.33 19.87 17.48
N ALA A 60 -13.30 20.18 18.35
CA ALA A 60 -13.13 20.11 19.80
C ALA A 60 -12.81 18.67 20.30
N HIS A 61 -13.15 17.64 19.53
CA HIS A 61 -12.91 16.24 19.87
C HIS A 61 -11.66 15.66 19.21
N THR A 62 -11.22 16.22 18.08
CA THR A 62 -10.15 15.67 17.24
C THR A 62 -8.89 16.52 17.19
N MET A 63 -8.99 17.80 17.58
CA MET A 63 -7.97 18.84 17.37
C MET A 63 -7.60 19.04 15.89
N GLU A 64 -8.51 18.66 14.98
CA GLU A 64 -8.31 18.74 13.53
C GLU A 64 -9.53 19.38 12.85
N PRO A 65 -9.36 19.96 11.65
CA PRO A 65 -10.50 20.44 10.87
C PRO A 65 -11.55 19.35 10.66
N ARG A 66 -12.82 19.76 10.64
CA ARG A 66 -13.92 18.87 10.26
C ARG A 66 -13.62 18.19 8.92
N GLY A 67 -13.82 16.87 8.86
CA GLY A 67 -13.61 16.03 7.69
C GLY A 67 -12.16 15.56 7.50
N ALA A 68 -11.19 16.12 8.22
CA ALA A 68 -9.78 15.76 8.05
C ALA A 68 -9.48 14.34 8.55
N VAL A 69 -10.06 13.95 9.68
CA VAL A 69 -9.87 12.61 10.25
C VAL A 69 -10.41 11.51 9.34
N PRO A 70 -11.70 11.51 8.94
CA PRO A 70 -12.22 10.45 8.06
C PRO A 70 -11.45 10.38 6.76
N ARG A 71 -11.09 11.51 6.12
CA ARG A 71 -10.24 11.52 4.91
C ARG A 71 -8.88 10.88 5.13
N ARG A 72 -8.20 11.17 6.24
CA ARG A 72 -6.91 10.55 6.55
C ARG A 72 -7.06 9.05 6.77
N LEU A 73 -8.08 8.62 7.50
CA LEU A 73 -8.34 7.20 7.72
C LEU A 73 -8.65 6.49 6.39
N THR A 74 -9.50 7.07 5.54
CA THR A 74 -9.77 6.58 4.17
C THR A 74 -8.49 6.49 3.34
N ARG A 75 -7.61 7.50 3.37
CA ARG A 75 -6.31 7.44 2.68
C ARG A 75 -5.43 6.29 3.17
N ARG A 76 -5.35 6.07 4.48
CA ARG A 76 -4.57 4.96 5.06
C ARG A 76 -5.16 3.61 4.66
N GLY A 77 -6.49 3.48 4.71
CA GLY A 77 -7.22 2.32 4.21
C GLY A 77 -6.87 2.03 2.75
N LEU A 78 -7.05 3.00 1.86
CA LEU A 78 -6.71 2.88 0.43
C LEU A 78 -5.26 2.49 0.19
N GLY A 79 -4.31 3.09 0.93
CA GLY A 79 -2.89 2.76 0.81
C GLY A 79 -2.59 1.29 1.17
N LEU A 80 -3.22 0.76 2.23
CA LEU A 80 -3.08 -0.64 2.61
C LEU A 80 -3.75 -1.59 1.62
N PHE A 81 -4.94 -1.24 1.13
CA PHE A 81 -5.65 -2.04 0.13
C PHE A 81 -4.89 -2.10 -1.20
N ALA A 82 -4.38 -0.97 -1.67
CA ALA A 82 -3.54 -0.93 -2.86
C ALA A 82 -2.25 -1.76 -2.66
N ALA A 83 -1.63 -1.69 -1.47
CA ALA A 83 -0.47 -2.50 -1.15
C ALA A 83 -0.77 -4.01 -1.14
N ALA A 84 -1.87 -4.41 -0.51
CA ALA A 84 -2.31 -5.80 -0.52
C ALA A 84 -2.67 -6.27 -1.94
N ALA A 85 -3.36 -5.45 -2.72
CA ALA A 85 -3.73 -5.76 -4.11
C ALA A 85 -2.48 -6.01 -4.97
N VAL A 86 -1.43 -5.20 -4.83
CA VAL A 86 -0.15 -5.40 -5.54
C VAL A 86 0.46 -6.75 -5.19
N VAL A 87 0.58 -7.09 -3.90
CA VAL A 87 1.20 -8.35 -3.45
C VAL A 87 0.36 -9.56 -3.86
N LEU A 88 -0.96 -9.52 -3.66
CA LEU A 88 -1.84 -10.64 -4.00
C LEU A 88 -1.94 -10.85 -5.50
N THR A 89 -2.02 -9.79 -6.30
CA THR A 89 -2.02 -9.88 -7.77
C THR A 89 -0.69 -10.44 -8.27
N GLY A 90 0.43 -9.97 -7.71
CA GLY A 90 1.75 -10.48 -8.02
C GLY A 90 1.89 -11.97 -7.70
N ALA A 91 1.48 -12.39 -6.50
CA ALA A 91 1.45 -13.80 -6.11
C ALA A 91 0.55 -14.63 -7.03
N TRP A 92 -0.61 -14.13 -7.45
CA TRP A 92 -1.48 -14.82 -8.40
C TRP A 92 -0.83 -14.96 -9.79
N LEU A 93 -0.26 -13.88 -10.32
CA LEU A 93 0.42 -13.86 -11.63
C LEU A 93 1.63 -14.81 -11.68
N THR A 94 2.33 -14.97 -10.55
CA THR A 94 3.48 -15.89 -10.45
C THR A 94 3.11 -17.24 -9.86
N ASN A 95 1.82 -17.58 -9.71
CA ASN A 95 1.35 -18.83 -9.08
C ASN A 95 2.02 -19.13 -7.72
N GLY A 96 2.16 -18.12 -6.87
CA GLY A 96 2.82 -18.20 -5.56
C GLY A 96 4.32 -17.86 -5.58
N GLY A 97 4.91 -17.64 -6.75
CA GLY A 97 6.32 -17.28 -6.91
C GLY A 97 6.95 -17.98 -8.11
N ILE A 98 8.00 -17.40 -8.66
CA ILE A 98 8.81 -18.08 -9.69
C ILE A 98 9.73 -19.07 -8.97
N VAL A 99 9.63 -20.35 -9.31
CA VAL A 99 10.51 -21.40 -8.78
C VAL A 99 11.79 -21.38 -9.62
N PRO A 100 12.96 -21.07 -9.04
CA PRO A 100 14.19 -21.07 -9.79
C PRO A 100 14.62 -22.50 -10.15
N GLU A 101 15.08 -22.68 -11.38
CA GLU A 101 15.60 -23.93 -11.93
C GLU A 101 17.09 -23.77 -12.26
N GLY A 102 17.86 -24.84 -12.14
CA GLY A 102 19.30 -24.84 -12.46
C GLY A 102 20.14 -25.57 -11.42
N ARG A 103 21.35 -25.96 -11.82
CA ARG A 103 22.28 -26.73 -10.96
C ARG A 103 22.76 -25.95 -9.74
N ASP A 104 22.74 -24.63 -9.81
CA ASP A 104 23.29 -23.74 -8.77
C ASP A 104 22.25 -23.26 -7.75
N VAL A 105 20.99 -23.71 -7.87
CA VAL A 105 19.94 -23.34 -6.91
C VAL A 105 20.09 -24.19 -5.65
N SER A 106 20.59 -23.58 -4.57
CA SER A 106 20.73 -24.27 -3.30
C SER A 106 19.35 -24.56 -2.67
N PRO A 107 19.17 -25.68 -1.94
CA PRO A 107 17.94 -25.95 -1.19
C PRO A 107 17.56 -24.82 -0.22
N GLN A 108 18.57 -24.16 0.36
CA GLN A 108 18.38 -23.01 1.26
C GLN A 108 17.75 -21.81 0.54
N ALA A 109 18.09 -21.58 -0.73
CA ALA A 109 17.48 -20.51 -1.53
C ALA A 109 15.98 -20.77 -1.75
N LEU A 110 15.60 -22.02 -2.05
CA LEU A 110 14.20 -22.41 -2.22
C LEU A 110 13.39 -22.24 -0.92
N VAL A 111 13.94 -22.67 0.21
CA VAL A 111 13.33 -22.47 1.54
C VAL A 111 13.16 -20.97 1.81
N THR A 112 14.18 -20.17 1.52
CA THR A 112 14.13 -18.71 1.73
C THR A 112 13.05 -18.06 0.86
N LEU A 113 12.96 -18.40 -0.42
CA LEU A 113 11.94 -17.87 -1.33
C LEU A 113 10.52 -18.27 -0.88
N SER A 114 10.33 -19.52 -0.46
CA SER A 114 9.04 -19.98 0.06
C SER A 114 8.64 -19.22 1.33
N ALA A 115 9.59 -18.96 2.23
CA ALA A 115 9.36 -18.17 3.44
C ALA A 115 9.01 -16.71 3.09
N VAL A 116 9.71 -16.10 2.14
CA VAL A 116 9.41 -14.74 1.66
C VAL A 116 8.00 -14.67 1.06
N ALA A 117 7.63 -15.63 0.21
CA ALA A 117 6.29 -15.72 -0.38
C ALA A 117 5.20 -15.76 0.70
N TRP A 118 5.38 -16.66 1.67
CA TRP A 118 4.43 -16.86 2.76
C TRP A 118 4.32 -15.65 3.70
N ILE A 119 5.45 -15.03 4.06
CA ILE A 119 5.47 -13.80 4.85
C ILE A 119 4.76 -12.68 4.10
N SER A 120 5.04 -12.52 2.81
CA SER A 120 4.46 -11.47 1.96
C SER A 120 2.94 -11.63 1.86
N PHE A 121 2.47 -12.86 1.65
CA PHE A 121 1.05 -13.20 1.66
C PHE A 121 0.38 -12.83 2.99
N ARG A 122 0.96 -13.24 4.13
CA ARG A 122 0.42 -12.91 5.46
C ARG A 122 0.38 -11.41 5.74
N LEU A 123 1.42 -10.68 5.33
CA LEU A 123 1.47 -9.22 5.43
C LEU A 123 0.39 -8.56 4.57
N ALA A 124 0.11 -9.09 3.38
CA ALA A 124 -0.98 -8.61 2.53
C ALA A 124 -2.36 -8.83 3.19
N ILE A 125 -2.61 -10.01 3.76
CA ILE A 125 -3.84 -10.28 4.52
C ILE A 125 -3.97 -9.34 5.72
N LEU A 126 -2.89 -9.16 6.50
CA LEU A 126 -2.87 -8.21 7.61
C LEU A 126 -3.16 -6.78 7.14
N ALA A 127 -2.59 -6.35 6.01
CA ALA A 127 -2.84 -5.04 5.43
C ALA A 127 -4.32 -4.86 5.04
N VAL A 128 -4.97 -5.89 4.46
CA VAL A 128 -6.42 -5.89 4.21
C VAL A 128 -7.20 -5.70 5.51
N LEU A 129 -6.92 -6.51 6.54
CA LEU A 129 -7.62 -6.43 7.83
C LEU A 129 -7.47 -5.05 8.48
N VAL A 130 -6.26 -4.50 8.52
CA VAL A 130 -6.00 -3.17 9.06
C VAL A 130 -6.66 -2.09 8.19
N GLY A 131 -6.67 -2.26 6.87
CA GLY A 131 -7.35 -1.38 5.91
C GLY A 131 -8.86 -1.33 6.17
N VAL A 132 -9.48 -2.50 6.40
CA VAL A 132 -10.90 -2.62 6.79
C VAL A 132 -11.17 -1.85 8.08
N LEU A 133 -10.31 -1.97 9.09
CA LEU A 133 -10.47 -1.21 10.35
C LEU A 133 -10.38 0.31 10.12
N TYR A 134 -9.47 0.76 9.25
CA TYR A 134 -9.37 2.18 8.89
C TYR A 134 -10.62 2.69 8.17
N PHE A 135 -11.15 1.92 7.23
CA PHE A 135 -12.40 2.25 6.56
C PHE A 135 -13.58 2.22 7.54
N GLY A 136 -13.76 1.17 8.34
CA GLY A 136 -14.84 1.13 9.34
C GLY A 136 -14.81 2.34 10.27
N ARG A 137 -13.62 2.75 10.73
CA ARG A 137 -13.47 3.99 11.52
C ARG A 137 -13.80 5.25 10.71
N ALA A 138 -13.34 5.35 9.46
CA ALA A 138 -13.68 6.47 8.58
C ALA A 138 -15.20 6.58 8.37
N ALA A 139 -15.90 5.46 8.18
CA ALA A 139 -17.35 5.40 8.03
C ALA A 139 -18.08 5.90 9.27
N ILE A 140 -17.68 5.41 10.46
CA ILE A 140 -18.27 5.84 11.74
C ILE A 140 -18.09 7.36 11.95
N MET A 141 -16.97 7.91 11.49
CA MET A 141 -16.68 9.35 11.57
C MET A 141 -17.27 10.17 10.43
N ALA A 142 -17.72 9.54 9.35
CA ALA A 142 -18.28 10.24 8.20
C ALA A 142 -19.68 10.77 8.51
N ARG A 143 -19.93 12.03 8.13
CA ARG A 143 -21.25 12.67 8.27
C ARG A 143 -22.23 12.26 7.17
N SER A 144 -21.76 12.09 5.93
CA SER A 144 -22.66 11.77 4.82
C SER A 144 -22.95 10.27 4.77
N THR A 145 -24.23 9.93 4.60
CA THR A 145 -24.69 8.55 4.37
C THR A 145 -23.97 7.94 3.17
N LEU A 146 -23.70 8.73 2.12
CA LEU A 146 -22.93 8.32 0.96
C LEU A 146 -21.53 7.83 1.32
N ALA A 147 -20.79 8.57 2.16
CA ALA A 147 -19.45 8.17 2.59
C ALA A 147 -19.50 6.91 3.48
N ARG A 148 -20.55 6.74 4.28
CA ARG A 148 -20.77 5.50 5.07
C ARG A 148 -21.01 4.30 4.18
N ILE A 149 -21.95 4.40 3.22
CA ILE A 149 -22.28 3.33 2.27
C ILE A 149 -21.06 2.97 1.43
N ALA A 150 -20.35 3.96 0.91
CA ALA A 150 -19.15 3.75 0.11
C ALA A 150 -18.03 3.04 0.88
N THR A 151 -17.84 3.44 2.14
CA THR A 151 -16.82 2.85 2.99
C THR A 151 -17.22 1.45 3.43
N ALA A 152 -18.51 1.19 3.67
CA ALA A 152 -19.02 -0.15 3.89
C ALA A 152 -18.80 -1.04 2.65
N ALA A 153 -19.10 -0.54 1.44
CA ALA A 153 -18.86 -1.24 0.19
C ALA A 153 -17.37 -1.61 0.00
N ALA A 154 -16.45 -0.69 0.34
CA ALA A 154 -15.01 -0.91 0.30
C ALA A 154 -14.52 -2.01 1.27
N VAL A 155 -15.28 -2.27 2.34
CA VAL A 155 -15.00 -3.36 3.30
C VAL A 155 -15.63 -4.66 2.84
N THR A 156 -16.90 -4.62 2.42
CA THR A 156 -17.64 -5.82 2.04
C THR A 156 -17.10 -6.46 0.77
N GLY A 157 -16.62 -5.68 -0.21
CA GLY A 157 -16.11 -6.23 -1.47
C GLY A 157 -14.95 -7.23 -1.28
N PRO A 158 -13.86 -6.83 -0.62
CA PRO A 158 -12.72 -7.71 -0.35
C PRO A 158 -13.09 -8.93 0.49
N VAL A 159 -14.00 -8.78 1.47
CA VAL A 159 -14.50 -9.90 2.27
C VAL A 159 -15.29 -10.88 1.40
N THR A 160 -16.15 -10.39 0.51
CA THR A 160 -16.88 -11.25 -0.45
C THR A 160 -15.92 -11.98 -1.39
N ILE A 161 -14.86 -11.33 -1.87
CA ILE A 161 -13.83 -12.00 -2.70
C ILE A 161 -13.11 -13.08 -1.89
N ALA A 162 -12.71 -12.79 -0.64
CA ALA A 162 -12.00 -13.74 0.20
C ALA A 162 -12.84 -14.97 0.54
N LEU A 163 -14.10 -14.76 0.92
CA LEU A 163 -15.07 -15.85 1.13
C LEU A 163 -15.25 -16.63 -0.17
N ALA A 164 -15.28 -15.94 -1.32
CA ALA A 164 -15.39 -16.63 -2.58
C ALA A 164 -14.17 -17.49 -2.91
N VAL A 165 -12.96 -16.99 -2.78
CA VAL A 165 -11.79 -17.84 -3.04
C VAL A 165 -11.73 -19.06 -2.10
N THR A 166 -12.27 -18.95 -0.88
CA THR A 166 -12.19 -20.00 0.14
C THR A 166 -13.24 -21.11 -0.01
N PHE A 167 -14.46 -20.77 -0.41
CA PHE A 167 -15.61 -21.68 -0.40
C PHE A 167 -16.06 -22.14 -1.79
N ASP A 168 -15.22 -21.93 -2.81
CA ASP A 168 -15.50 -22.31 -4.21
C ASP A 168 -16.91 -21.90 -4.71
N PRO A 169 -17.37 -20.65 -4.54
CA PRO A 169 -18.66 -20.25 -4.99
C PRO A 169 -18.65 -19.98 -6.49
N HIS A 170 -19.87 -19.93 -6.98
CA HIS A 170 -20.22 -19.47 -8.30
C HIS A 170 -19.50 -18.17 -8.70
N ARG A 171 -19.02 -18.10 -9.96
CA ARG A 171 -18.31 -16.95 -10.57
C ARG A 171 -18.98 -15.59 -10.32
N THR A 172 -20.30 -15.58 -10.09
CA THR A 172 -21.11 -14.40 -9.78
C THR A 172 -20.75 -13.75 -8.44
N VAL A 173 -20.41 -14.53 -7.40
CA VAL A 173 -20.02 -14.01 -6.09
C VAL A 173 -18.66 -13.31 -6.17
N MET A 174 -17.72 -13.91 -6.91
CA MET A 174 -16.41 -13.31 -7.18
C MET A 174 -16.56 -11.99 -7.95
N LEU A 175 -17.39 -11.97 -9.01
CA LEU A 175 -17.66 -10.76 -9.80
C LEU A 175 -18.31 -9.66 -8.95
N ALA A 176 -19.30 -10.01 -8.11
CA ALA A 176 -19.94 -9.07 -7.19
C ALA A 176 -18.93 -8.47 -6.20
N GLY A 177 -18.03 -9.30 -5.65
CA GLY A 177 -16.94 -8.84 -4.78
C GLY A 177 -15.95 -7.90 -5.48
N ILE A 178 -15.62 -8.16 -6.74
CA ILE A 178 -14.77 -7.29 -7.57
C ILE A 178 -15.45 -5.94 -7.80
N LEU A 179 -16.72 -5.94 -8.23
CA LEU A 179 -17.48 -4.71 -8.49
C LEU A 179 -17.64 -3.86 -7.22
N LEU A 180 -17.90 -4.50 -6.08
CA LEU A 180 -18.06 -3.83 -4.79
C LEU A 180 -16.73 -3.24 -4.29
N SER A 181 -15.62 -3.96 -4.48
CA SER A 181 -14.26 -3.49 -4.21
C SER A 181 -13.88 -2.30 -5.11
N ALA A 182 -14.16 -2.39 -6.40
CA ALA A 182 -13.90 -1.33 -7.37
C ALA A 182 -14.71 -0.06 -7.05
N PHE A 183 -16.01 -0.22 -6.75
CA PHE A 183 -16.87 0.87 -6.30
C PHE A 183 -16.33 1.52 -5.02
N GLY A 184 -16.00 0.72 -4.00
CA GLY A 184 -15.43 1.21 -2.75
C GLY A 184 -14.11 1.96 -2.95
N PHE A 185 -13.24 1.47 -3.85
CA PHE A 185 -11.99 2.13 -4.22
C PHE A 185 -12.25 3.48 -4.92
N LEU A 186 -13.11 3.52 -5.93
CA LEU A 186 -13.46 4.74 -6.67
C LEU A 186 -14.06 5.80 -5.76
N VAL A 187 -15.01 5.44 -4.89
CA VAL A 187 -15.58 6.42 -3.96
C VAL A 187 -14.56 6.84 -2.90
N GLY A 188 -13.72 5.92 -2.42
CA GLY A 188 -12.59 6.26 -1.57
C GLY A 188 -11.70 7.31 -2.23
N LEU A 189 -11.39 7.16 -3.52
CA LEU A 189 -10.63 8.14 -4.29
C LEU A 189 -11.35 9.49 -4.35
N VAL A 190 -12.65 9.51 -4.65
CA VAL A 190 -13.47 10.74 -4.67
C VAL A 190 -13.49 11.45 -3.31
N VAL A 191 -13.61 10.70 -2.21
CA VAL A 191 -13.55 11.27 -0.84
C VAL A 191 -12.17 11.88 -0.56
N VAL A 192 -11.12 11.27 -1.08
CA VAL A 192 -9.73 11.73 -0.93
C VAL A 192 -9.41 12.94 -1.81
N THR A 193 -9.95 13.01 -3.02
CA THR A 193 -9.75 14.10 -3.98
C THR A 193 -10.80 15.21 -3.86
N GLY A 194 -11.76 15.06 -2.95
CA GLY A 194 -12.87 15.98 -2.78
C GLY A 194 -12.43 17.44 -2.57
N PRO A 195 -13.23 18.41 -3.05
CA PRO A 195 -12.80 19.78 -3.30
C PRO A 195 -12.55 20.63 -2.06
N SER A 196 -12.78 20.14 -0.84
CA SER A 196 -12.60 21.00 0.34
C SER A 196 -11.11 21.35 0.48
N PRO A 197 -10.73 22.62 0.32
CA PRO A 197 -9.35 23.04 0.33
C PRO A 197 -8.81 22.83 1.74
N ILE A 198 -8.01 21.78 1.92
CA ILE A 198 -7.30 21.64 3.17
C ILE A 198 -6.08 22.53 3.05
N SER A 199 -6.08 23.62 3.82
CA SER A 199 -4.90 24.44 4.07
C SER A 199 -3.79 23.52 4.58
N LEU A 200 -2.87 23.15 3.69
CA LEU A 200 -1.68 22.41 4.05
C LEU A 200 -0.62 23.43 4.36
N GLU A 201 -0.22 23.49 5.62
CA GLU A 201 0.99 24.17 6.04
C GLU A 201 2.14 23.74 5.11
N ARG A 202 2.68 24.70 4.35
CA ARG A 202 3.66 24.43 3.30
C ARG A 202 4.98 24.03 3.94
N ARG A 203 5.14 22.73 4.22
CA ARG A 203 6.39 22.18 4.78
C ARG A 203 7.45 22.09 3.70
N VAL A 204 8.40 23.02 3.76
CA VAL A 204 9.60 22.97 2.92
C VAL A 204 10.58 21.99 3.57
N ALA A 205 10.85 20.88 2.91
CA ALA A 205 11.94 19.99 3.33
C ALA A 205 13.28 20.51 2.80
N SER A 206 14.30 20.57 3.66
CA SER A 206 15.63 21.01 3.27
C SER A 206 16.20 20.11 2.17
N ARG A 207 16.96 20.70 1.23
CA ARG A 207 17.65 19.98 0.15
C ARG A 207 18.54 18.85 0.69
N SER A 208 19.18 19.09 1.84
CA SER A 208 20.03 18.11 2.54
C SER A 208 19.31 16.82 2.93
N LYS A 209 18.00 16.85 3.18
CA LYS A 209 17.20 15.64 3.50
C LYS A 209 16.69 14.92 2.25
N ARG A 210 16.59 15.62 1.11
CA ARG A 210 16.00 15.09 -0.12
C ARG A 210 17.02 14.38 -1.01
N ILE A 211 18.21 14.97 -1.14
CA ILE A 211 19.26 14.45 -2.01
C ILE A 211 19.68 13.02 -1.62
N PRO A 212 19.96 12.70 -0.35
CA PRO A 212 20.39 11.34 0.01
C PRO A 212 19.33 10.29 -0.34
N VAL A 213 18.05 10.59 -0.09
CA VAL A 213 16.92 9.71 -0.44
C VAL A 213 16.80 9.54 -1.95
N ALA A 214 16.97 10.63 -2.71
CA ALA A 214 16.93 10.59 -4.17
C ALA A 214 18.09 9.77 -4.74
N LEU A 215 19.32 9.98 -4.24
CA LEU A 215 20.51 9.24 -4.66
C LEU A 215 20.37 7.75 -4.37
N LEU A 216 19.97 7.38 -3.15
CA LEU A 216 19.77 6.00 -2.76
C LEU A 216 18.70 5.32 -3.64
N GLY A 217 17.60 6.02 -3.89
CA GLY A 217 16.54 5.47 -4.74
C GLY A 217 16.95 5.35 -6.21
N VAL A 218 17.70 6.30 -6.77
CA VAL A 218 18.25 6.17 -8.15
C VAL A 218 19.24 5.01 -8.23
N ALA A 219 20.12 4.85 -7.23
CA ALA A 219 21.05 3.74 -7.18
C ALA A 219 20.31 2.39 -7.10
N ALA A 220 19.25 2.30 -6.30
CA ALA A 220 18.40 1.11 -6.22
C ALA A 220 17.69 0.81 -7.55
N VAL A 221 17.16 1.82 -8.24
CA VAL A 221 16.58 1.64 -9.59
C VAL A 221 17.64 1.15 -10.57
N GLY A 222 18.83 1.76 -10.58
CA GLY A 222 19.94 1.36 -11.43
C GLY A 222 20.34 -0.10 -11.20
N MET A 223 20.42 -0.54 -9.94
CA MET A 223 20.69 -1.93 -9.59
C MET A 223 19.61 -2.88 -10.12
N VAL A 224 18.33 -2.54 -9.98
CA VAL A 224 17.21 -3.34 -10.53
C VAL A 224 17.27 -3.42 -12.05
N ILE A 225 17.62 -2.32 -12.73
CA ILE A 225 17.77 -2.29 -14.19
C ILE A 225 18.93 -3.18 -14.64
N VAL A 226 20.10 -3.06 -13.99
CA VAL A 226 21.29 -3.85 -14.36
C VAL A 226 21.06 -5.33 -14.11
N ILE A 227 20.63 -5.70 -12.89
CA ILE A 227 20.29 -7.09 -12.54
C ILE A 227 19.22 -7.59 -13.50
N GLY A 228 18.23 -6.76 -13.83
CA GLY A 228 17.18 -7.13 -14.74
C GLY A 228 17.69 -7.41 -16.17
N ALA A 229 18.49 -6.50 -16.74
CA ALA A 229 19.03 -6.68 -18.08
C ALA A 229 19.93 -7.94 -18.17
N VAL A 230 20.84 -8.12 -17.20
CA VAL A 230 21.71 -9.31 -17.12
C VAL A 230 20.87 -10.57 -16.97
N ASP A 231 19.83 -10.53 -16.16
CA ASP A 231 18.99 -11.69 -15.95
C ASP A 231 18.21 -12.08 -17.22
N LEU A 232 17.68 -11.11 -17.98
CA LEU A 232 16.97 -11.39 -19.24
C LEU A 232 17.90 -11.94 -20.31
N LEU A 233 19.09 -11.34 -20.45
CA LEU A 233 20.00 -11.60 -21.55
C LEU A 233 20.99 -12.73 -21.26
N VAL A 234 21.23 -13.09 -20.00
CA VAL A 234 22.31 -14.01 -19.62
C VAL A 234 21.80 -15.11 -18.69
N TRP A 235 21.41 -14.77 -17.47
CA TRP A 235 21.16 -15.78 -16.45
C TRP A 235 19.93 -16.63 -16.73
N ASN A 236 18.84 -16.03 -17.23
CA ASN A 236 17.63 -16.77 -17.54
C ASN A 236 17.81 -17.77 -18.70
N PRO A 237 18.39 -17.39 -19.87
CA PRO A 237 18.76 -18.37 -20.90
C PRO A 237 19.63 -19.53 -20.39
N GLN A 238 20.68 -19.23 -19.63
CA GLN A 238 21.58 -20.26 -19.07
C GLN A 238 20.87 -21.17 -18.06
N SER A 239 19.97 -20.63 -17.25
CA SER A 239 19.19 -21.40 -16.27
C SER A 239 18.22 -22.37 -16.96
N LYS A 240 17.66 -21.97 -18.12
CA LYS A 240 16.73 -22.78 -18.91
C LYS A 240 17.39 -23.92 -19.66
N VAL A 241 18.59 -23.70 -20.17
CA VAL A 241 19.30 -24.67 -21.02
C VAL A 241 20.71 -24.92 -20.46
N PRO A 242 20.83 -25.49 -19.25
CA PRO A 242 22.11 -25.60 -18.55
C PRO A 242 23.10 -26.59 -19.19
N ALA A 243 22.66 -27.36 -20.19
CA ALA A 243 23.51 -28.30 -20.91
C ALA A 243 24.36 -27.64 -22.01
N LEU A 244 24.02 -26.42 -22.43
CA LEU A 244 24.68 -25.70 -23.51
C LEU A 244 25.45 -24.48 -22.98
N SER A 245 26.52 -24.11 -23.68
CA SER A 245 27.18 -22.83 -23.45
C SER A 245 26.29 -21.67 -23.90
N PHE A 246 26.52 -20.48 -23.35
CA PHE A 246 25.75 -19.28 -23.67
C PHE A 246 25.69 -18.98 -25.18
N ASP A 247 26.85 -19.03 -25.84
CA ASP A 247 26.95 -18.76 -27.28
C ASP A 247 26.20 -19.81 -28.11
N ALA A 248 26.25 -21.08 -27.69
CA ALA A 248 25.51 -22.16 -28.34
C ALA A 248 23.99 -22.00 -28.21
N ILE A 249 23.51 -21.48 -27.07
CA ILE A 249 22.08 -21.18 -26.87
C ILE A 249 21.61 -20.16 -27.91
N TYR A 250 22.30 -19.01 -28.00
CA TYR A 250 21.90 -17.95 -28.94
C TYR A 250 22.10 -18.36 -30.41
N ALA A 251 23.18 -19.07 -30.73
CA ALA A 251 23.39 -19.59 -32.08
C ALA A 251 22.24 -20.51 -32.51
N ARG A 252 21.77 -21.38 -31.61
CA ARG A 252 20.66 -22.28 -31.90
C ARG A 252 19.32 -21.54 -32.03
N MET A 253 19.07 -20.53 -31.21
CA MET A 253 17.87 -19.68 -31.33
C MET A 253 17.85 -18.92 -32.67
N ILE A 254 19.00 -18.43 -33.13
CA ILE A 254 19.12 -17.79 -34.45
C ILE A 254 18.82 -18.79 -35.57
N GLU A 255 19.38 -20.01 -35.48
CA GLU A 255 19.23 -21.03 -36.50
C GLU A 255 17.80 -21.57 -36.61
N VAL A 256 17.17 -21.89 -35.48
CA VAL A 256 15.88 -22.60 -35.42
C VAL A 256 14.70 -21.64 -35.44
N ASP A 257 14.73 -20.61 -34.60
CA ASP A 257 13.60 -19.71 -34.37
C ASP A 257 13.75 -18.35 -35.09
N GLN A 258 14.83 -18.19 -35.87
CA GLN A 258 15.16 -16.93 -36.56
C GLN A 258 15.25 -15.75 -35.56
N PHE A 259 15.65 -16.05 -34.33
CA PHE A 259 15.77 -15.06 -33.28
C PHE A 259 16.79 -13.99 -33.66
N SER A 260 16.45 -12.72 -33.39
CA SER A 260 17.36 -11.59 -33.62
C SER A 260 17.87 -11.03 -32.29
N PRO A 261 19.15 -11.30 -31.91
CA PRO A 261 19.73 -10.75 -30.69
C PRO A 261 19.73 -9.22 -30.65
N SER A 262 19.92 -8.56 -31.80
CA SER A 262 19.92 -7.11 -31.88
C SER A 262 18.56 -6.52 -31.52
N THR A 263 17.46 -7.11 -32.01
CA THR A 263 16.10 -6.70 -31.67
C THR A 263 15.80 -6.87 -30.18
N ALA A 264 16.23 -7.99 -29.60
CA ALA A 264 16.08 -8.24 -28.17
C ALA A 264 16.87 -7.24 -27.30
N ILE A 265 18.13 -6.96 -27.68
CA ILE A 265 18.96 -5.95 -27.01
C ILE A 265 18.32 -4.57 -27.08
N VAL A 266 17.75 -4.19 -28.23
CA VAL A 266 17.00 -2.91 -28.36
C VAL A 266 15.82 -2.87 -27.40
N GLY A 267 15.03 -3.94 -27.31
CA GLY A 267 13.89 -4.02 -26.37
C GLY A 267 14.31 -3.83 -24.90
N VAL A 268 15.35 -4.56 -24.47
CA VAL A 268 15.91 -4.43 -23.11
C VAL A 268 16.51 -3.03 -22.88
N THR A 269 17.17 -2.46 -23.88
CA THR A 269 17.75 -1.11 -23.80
C THR A 269 16.68 -0.04 -23.67
N LEU A 270 15.59 -0.12 -24.44
CA LEU A 270 14.46 0.82 -24.35
C LEU A 270 13.80 0.75 -22.97
N TRP A 271 13.59 -0.46 -22.44
CA TRP A 271 13.10 -0.66 -21.08
C TRP A 271 14.04 -0.02 -20.05
N ALA A 272 15.34 -0.30 -20.11
CA ALA A 272 16.34 0.24 -19.19
C ALA A 272 16.42 1.78 -19.26
N ALA A 273 16.45 2.34 -20.48
CA ALA A 273 16.52 3.78 -20.71
C ALA A 273 15.28 4.51 -20.19
N PHE A 274 14.08 3.95 -20.40
CA PHE A 274 12.83 4.53 -19.93
C PHE A 274 12.79 4.62 -18.40
N TRP A 275 13.01 3.50 -17.70
CA TRP A 275 12.94 3.47 -16.23
C TRP A 275 14.11 4.21 -15.57
N GLY A 276 15.31 4.13 -16.15
CA GLY A 276 16.47 4.90 -15.71
C GLY A 276 16.24 6.40 -15.90
N GLY A 277 15.70 6.81 -17.04
CA GLY A 277 15.35 8.20 -17.34
C GLY A 277 14.32 8.79 -16.38
N LEU A 278 13.29 8.00 -16.01
CA LEU A 278 12.32 8.40 -14.99
C LEU A 278 12.97 8.61 -13.62
N ALA A 279 13.86 7.71 -13.19
CA ALA A 279 14.56 7.83 -11.92
C ALA A 279 15.48 9.07 -11.87
N VAL A 280 16.24 9.31 -12.94
CA VAL A 280 17.08 10.51 -13.09
C VAL A 280 16.22 11.77 -13.07
N THR A 281 15.06 11.76 -13.72
CA THR A 281 14.12 12.89 -13.70
C THR A 281 13.66 13.21 -12.28
N VAL A 282 13.28 12.19 -11.48
CA VAL A 282 12.92 12.39 -10.07
C VAL A 282 14.08 12.97 -9.26
N PHE A 283 15.30 12.49 -9.49
CA PHE A 283 16.50 13.05 -8.84
C PHE A 283 16.76 14.51 -9.20
N ILE A 284 16.71 14.86 -10.49
CA ILE A 284 16.88 16.24 -10.96
C ILE A 284 15.83 17.15 -10.32
N LEU A 285 14.57 16.73 -10.31
CA LEU A 285 13.50 17.50 -9.67
C LEU A 285 13.73 17.65 -8.16
N ALA A 286 14.17 16.59 -7.46
CA ALA A 286 14.47 16.64 -6.02
C ALA A 286 15.67 17.54 -5.69
N ALA A 287 16.62 17.66 -6.61
CA ALA A 287 17.81 18.49 -6.47
C ALA A 287 17.53 19.99 -6.68
N ARG A 288 16.44 20.37 -7.35
CA ARG A 288 16.07 21.79 -7.60
C ARG A 288 15.65 22.49 -6.31
N ARG A 289 16.16 23.72 -6.09
CA ARG A 289 15.85 24.55 -4.90
C ARG A 289 14.37 24.96 -4.82
N SER A 290 13.74 25.27 -5.95
CA SER A 290 12.38 25.81 -6.02
C SER A 290 11.25 24.77 -5.85
N GLN A 291 11.57 23.47 -5.85
CA GLN A 291 10.55 22.41 -5.86
C GLN A 291 10.06 22.10 -4.44
N MET A 292 9.22 22.98 -3.89
CA MET A 292 8.68 22.85 -2.52
C MET A 292 7.78 21.63 -2.33
N TRP A 293 7.25 21.04 -3.40
CA TRP A 293 6.34 19.89 -3.32
C TRP A 293 7.07 18.55 -3.18
N MET A 294 8.37 18.46 -3.45
CA MET A 294 9.11 17.19 -3.34
C MET A 294 9.63 17.02 -1.91
N THR A 295 8.85 16.38 -1.06
CA THR A 295 9.32 15.94 0.27
C THR A 295 10.11 14.64 0.13
N PRO A 296 11.02 14.28 1.07
CA PRO A 296 11.76 13.01 1.02
C PRO A 296 10.82 11.81 0.83
N ARG A 297 9.68 11.82 1.51
CA ARG A 297 8.64 10.80 1.32
C ARG A 297 8.09 10.73 -0.11
N ARG A 298 7.82 11.87 -0.76
CA ARG A 298 7.35 11.89 -2.15
C ARG A 298 8.42 11.37 -3.11
N VAL A 299 9.68 11.71 -2.86
CA VAL A 299 10.82 11.15 -3.58
C VAL A 299 10.85 9.63 -3.42
N SER A 300 10.76 9.12 -2.18
CA SER A 300 10.70 7.67 -1.93
C SER A 300 9.52 6.99 -2.62
N MET A 301 8.32 7.57 -2.53
CA MET A 301 7.13 7.03 -3.20
C MET A 301 7.35 6.91 -4.71
N LEU A 302 7.84 7.97 -5.36
CA LEU A 302 8.07 7.96 -6.81
C LEU A 302 9.14 6.92 -7.21
N LEU A 303 10.27 6.86 -6.49
CA LEU A 303 11.35 5.93 -6.81
C LEU A 303 10.97 4.47 -6.53
N LEU A 304 10.22 4.20 -5.45
CA LEU A 304 9.68 2.86 -5.18
C LEU A 304 8.63 2.43 -6.21
N SER A 305 7.78 3.36 -6.66
CA SER A 305 6.85 3.09 -7.77
C SER A 305 7.59 2.80 -9.08
N ILE A 306 8.68 3.52 -9.35
CA ILE A 306 9.56 3.26 -10.51
C ILE A 306 10.20 1.87 -10.41
N ILE A 307 10.68 1.45 -9.23
CA ILE A 307 11.23 0.10 -9.03
C ILE A 307 10.20 -0.97 -9.37
N GLY A 308 9.00 -0.91 -8.77
CA GLY A 308 8.02 -1.95 -9.03
C GLY A 308 7.42 -1.89 -10.43
N GLY A 309 7.32 -0.69 -11.03
CA GLY A 309 6.99 -0.52 -12.45
C GLY A 309 8.05 -1.17 -13.35
N ALA A 310 9.33 -0.89 -13.12
CA ALA A 310 10.43 -1.48 -13.89
C ALA A 310 10.42 -3.02 -13.82
N VAL A 311 10.25 -3.58 -12.62
CA VAL A 311 10.13 -5.04 -12.42
C VAL A 311 8.90 -5.61 -13.11
N PHE A 312 7.74 -4.97 -13.03
CA PHE A 312 6.52 -5.44 -13.69
C PHE A 312 6.69 -5.43 -15.22
N PHE A 313 7.15 -4.31 -15.78
CA PHE A 313 7.29 -4.15 -17.23
C PHE A 313 8.50 -4.87 -17.83
N ARG A 314 9.41 -5.37 -16.99
CA ARG A 314 10.48 -6.30 -17.40
C ARG A 314 9.92 -7.52 -18.13
N PHE A 315 8.74 -8.01 -17.74
CA PHE A 315 8.07 -9.13 -18.41
C PHE A 315 7.95 -8.90 -19.92
N PHE A 316 7.51 -7.70 -20.34
CA PHE A 316 7.36 -7.36 -21.75
C PHE A 316 8.71 -7.26 -22.47
N ALA A 317 9.73 -6.72 -21.81
CA ALA A 317 11.08 -6.64 -22.37
C ALA A 317 11.71 -8.03 -22.59
N GLY A 318 11.38 -9.00 -21.74
CA GLY A 318 11.87 -10.37 -21.81
C GLY A 318 11.01 -11.33 -22.64
N PHE A 319 9.80 -10.92 -23.03
CA PHE A 319 8.80 -11.83 -23.57
C PHE A 319 9.27 -12.55 -24.85
N SER A 320 9.84 -11.83 -25.82
CA SER A 320 10.33 -12.42 -27.06
C SER A 320 11.49 -13.38 -26.84
N ILE A 321 12.39 -13.06 -25.90
CA ILE A 321 13.51 -13.94 -25.52
C ILE A 321 12.99 -15.24 -24.90
N GLY A 322 12.03 -15.13 -23.98
CA GLY A 322 11.42 -16.28 -23.31
C GLY A 322 10.69 -17.21 -24.29
N MET A 323 9.89 -16.66 -25.20
CA MET A 323 9.21 -17.44 -26.24
C MET A 323 10.20 -18.13 -27.17
N SER A 324 11.24 -17.43 -27.62
CA SER A 324 12.25 -18.00 -28.51
C SER A 324 13.01 -19.17 -27.87
N ILE A 325 13.32 -19.09 -26.56
CA ILE A 325 13.89 -20.22 -25.81
C ILE A 325 12.90 -21.38 -25.72
N ALA A 326 11.62 -21.09 -25.46
CA ALA A 326 10.57 -22.11 -25.39
C ALA A 326 10.45 -22.88 -26.71
N ASP A 327 10.36 -22.15 -27.82
CA ASP A 327 10.14 -22.70 -29.15
C ASP A 327 11.40 -23.43 -29.67
N THR A 328 12.60 -22.91 -29.39
CA THR A 328 13.87 -23.53 -29.82
C THR A 328 14.19 -24.83 -29.06
N PHE A 329 13.92 -24.88 -27.75
CA PHE A 329 14.39 -25.97 -26.88
C PHE A 329 13.26 -26.84 -26.31
N GLY A 330 12.01 -26.62 -26.73
CA GLY A 330 10.85 -27.36 -26.23
C GLY A 330 10.60 -27.14 -24.73
N THR A 331 10.91 -25.94 -24.23
CA THR A 331 10.70 -25.56 -22.82
C THR A 331 9.46 -24.67 -22.68
N ASN A 332 9.18 -24.16 -21.48
CA ASN A 332 8.19 -23.08 -21.30
C ASN A 332 8.86 -21.71 -21.32
N GLY A 333 8.14 -20.68 -21.75
CA GLY A 333 8.63 -19.30 -21.83
C GLY A 333 8.71 -18.56 -20.48
N ALA A 334 8.39 -19.22 -19.36
CA ALA A 334 8.47 -18.60 -18.04
C ALA A 334 9.94 -18.46 -17.60
N SER A 335 10.28 -17.42 -16.84
CA SER A 335 11.62 -17.26 -16.31
C SER A 335 11.92 -18.23 -15.17
N THR A 336 13.18 -18.67 -15.02
CA THR A 336 13.59 -19.67 -14.03
C THR A 336 14.90 -19.36 -13.32
N SER A 337 15.56 -18.23 -13.61
CA SER A 337 16.74 -17.86 -12.83
C SER A 337 16.40 -17.43 -11.40
N ILE A 338 17.40 -17.47 -10.51
CA ILE A 338 17.25 -16.98 -9.13
C ILE A 338 16.89 -15.49 -9.07
N ALA A 339 17.44 -14.67 -9.98
CA ALA A 339 17.11 -13.25 -10.04
C ALA A 339 15.66 -13.05 -10.52
N SER A 340 15.16 -13.86 -11.45
CA SER A 340 13.75 -13.87 -11.84
C SER A 340 12.84 -14.34 -10.69
N ALA A 341 13.31 -15.19 -9.78
CA ALA A 341 12.58 -15.53 -8.57
C ALA A 341 12.53 -14.39 -7.53
N VAL A 342 13.60 -13.62 -7.38
CA VAL A 342 13.72 -12.56 -6.37
C VAL A 342 13.09 -11.23 -6.81
N LEU A 343 13.31 -10.81 -8.06
CA LEU A 343 12.90 -9.50 -8.57
C LEU A 343 11.39 -9.23 -8.42
N PRO A 344 10.47 -10.17 -8.68
CA PRO A 344 9.04 -9.94 -8.47
C PRO A 344 8.71 -9.51 -7.04
N TYR A 345 9.32 -10.13 -6.02
CA TYR A 345 9.13 -9.72 -4.62
C TYR A 345 9.67 -8.31 -4.36
N VAL A 346 10.85 -7.98 -4.91
CA VAL A 346 11.41 -6.61 -4.81
C VAL A 346 10.45 -5.59 -5.41
N GLY A 347 9.92 -5.85 -6.60
CA GLY A 347 8.98 -4.96 -7.27
C GLY A 347 7.66 -4.82 -6.53
N GLN A 348 7.07 -5.94 -6.09
CA GLN A 348 5.83 -5.95 -5.32
C GLN A 348 5.97 -5.20 -3.99
N LEU A 349 7.02 -5.48 -3.22
CA LEU A 349 7.25 -4.83 -1.93
C LEU A 349 7.56 -3.34 -2.11
N ALA A 350 8.26 -2.95 -3.17
CA ALA A 350 8.49 -1.55 -3.49
C ALA A 350 7.17 -0.81 -3.79
N LEU A 351 6.34 -1.34 -4.70
CA LEU A 351 5.03 -0.74 -5.02
C LEU A 351 4.07 -0.74 -3.83
N ALA A 352 4.04 -1.82 -3.04
CA ALA A 352 3.25 -1.91 -1.82
C ALA A 352 3.69 -0.85 -0.79
N THR A 353 5.00 -0.67 -0.62
CA THR A 353 5.55 0.37 0.25
C THR A 353 5.20 1.76 -0.27
N ALA A 354 5.28 2.01 -1.58
CA ALA A 354 4.88 3.27 -2.19
C ALA A 354 3.39 3.56 -1.96
N ALA A 355 2.52 2.54 -2.07
CA ALA A 355 1.09 2.66 -1.80
C ALA A 355 0.80 2.99 -0.33
N ILE A 356 1.45 2.31 0.62
CA ILE A 356 1.34 2.62 2.07
C ILE A 356 1.82 4.05 2.33
N LEU A 357 2.99 4.41 1.80
CA LEU A 357 3.52 5.76 1.92
C LEU A 357 2.59 6.78 1.28
N SER A 358 1.79 6.47 0.27
CA SER A 358 0.80 7.41 -0.27
C SER A 358 -0.35 7.67 0.72
N GLY A 359 -0.80 6.61 1.41
CA GLY A 359 -1.89 6.67 2.37
C GLY A 359 -1.53 7.36 3.70
N TRP A 360 -0.27 7.28 4.13
CA TRP A 360 0.17 7.73 5.47
C TRP A 360 0.43 9.24 5.62
N ALA A 361 -0.42 10.12 5.07
CA ALA A 361 -0.20 11.58 5.09
C ALA A 361 0.05 12.11 6.53
N PRO A 362 0.99 13.07 6.74
CA PRO A 362 1.23 13.64 8.06
C PRO A 362 -0.04 14.32 8.59
N LYS A 363 -0.18 14.43 9.92
CA LYS A 363 -1.27 15.21 10.51
C LYS A 363 -1.16 16.67 10.08
N ILE A 364 -2.29 17.26 9.78
CA ILE A 364 -2.43 18.67 9.44
C ILE A 364 -2.66 19.37 10.78
N ARG A 365 -1.73 20.23 11.20
CA ARG A 365 -1.93 21.09 12.36
C ARG A 365 -2.69 22.34 11.91
N ASN A 366 -3.67 22.76 12.69
CA ASN A 366 -4.27 24.08 12.52
C ASN A 366 -3.25 25.13 12.94
N ALA A 367 -2.89 26.03 12.02
CA ALA A 367 -2.02 27.17 12.31
C ALA A 367 -2.65 28.13 13.34
N ASP A 368 -3.98 28.12 13.46
CA ASP A 368 -4.75 29.07 14.28
C ASP A 368 -5.08 28.56 15.68
N THR A 369 -4.52 27.43 16.12
CA THR A 369 -4.64 27.03 17.53
C THR A 369 -3.46 27.64 18.27
N PRO A 370 -3.64 28.75 19.02
CA PRO A 370 -2.58 29.25 19.89
C PRO A 370 -2.14 28.10 20.80
N GLU A 371 -0.82 27.92 20.95
CA GLU A 371 -0.32 26.95 21.90
C GLU A 371 -0.90 27.32 23.26
N ALA A 372 -1.68 26.41 23.85
CA ALA A 372 -2.19 26.57 25.21
C ALA A 372 -1.06 26.69 26.26
N GLY A 373 0.22 26.64 25.84
CA GLY A 373 1.40 26.93 26.64
C GLY A 373 1.83 28.40 26.69
N ASP A 374 1.36 29.26 25.77
CA ASP A 374 1.74 30.70 25.76
C ASP A 374 0.78 31.61 26.54
N VAL A 375 -0.27 31.05 27.16
CA VAL A 375 -1.23 31.82 27.99
C VAL A 375 -0.92 31.71 29.49
N ALA A 376 0.21 31.09 29.87
CA ALA A 376 0.57 30.90 31.29
C ALA A 376 1.73 31.76 31.78
N VAL A 377 2.36 32.60 30.95
CA VAL A 377 3.40 33.56 31.39
C VAL A 377 3.35 34.84 30.54
N ALA A 378 2.42 35.75 30.86
CA ALA A 378 2.57 37.20 30.72
C ALA A 378 1.41 37.90 31.41
#